data_AF-A0A355R0V4-F1
#
_entry.id   AF-A0A355R0V4-F1
#
_cell.length_a   1.000
_cell.length_b   1.000
_cell.length_c   1.000
_cell.angle_alpha   90.00
_cell.angle_beta   90.00
_cell.angle_gamma   90.00
#
_symmetry.space_group_name_H-M   'P 1'
#
loop_
_entity.id
_entity.type
_entity.pdbx_description
1 polymer ?
#
loop_
_entity_poly.entity_id
_entity_poly.type
_entity_poly.pdbx_seq_one_letter_code
_entity_poly.pdbx_strand_id
1 'polypeptide(L)' 'MSVIFPDLLAEVRSFRAEHPAIRYVDLIALDIPGHFYGKRYPMDMLEKVAAGAPLKLPQNCVLLGTQGGLYP' A
#
# COMPACT_ATOMS: atom_id res chain seq x y z
N MET A 1 8.53 21.86 16.41
CA MET A 1 7.32 21.02 16.58
C MET A 1 7.51 19.77 15.73
N SER A 2 7.64 18.60 16.35
CA SER A 2 7.64 17.32 15.62
C SER A 2 6.20 17.04 15.18
N VAL A 3 5.99 16.88 13.88
CA VAL A 3 4.70 16.44 13.34
C VAL A 3 4.54 14.98 13.75
N ILE A 4 3.59 14.70 14.64
CA ILE A 4 3.24 13.33 15.01
C ILE A 4 2.31 12.82 13.92
N PHE A 5 2.85 12.03 13.02
CA PHE A 5 2.03 11.30 12.06
C PHE A 5 1.30 10.18 12.81
N PRO A 6 -0.02 10.00 12.60
CA PRO A 6 -0.72 8.86 13.16
C PRO A 6 -0.07 7.57 12.67
N ASP A 7 -0.04 6.56 13.52
CA ASP A 7 0.34 5.21 13.12
C ASP A 7 -0.56 4.76 11.96
N LEU A 8 0.02 4.22 10.90
CA LEU A 8 -0.68 3.88 9.64
C LEU A 8 -1.89 2.97 9.91
N LEU A 9 -1.77 2.07 10.89
CA LEU A 9 -2.87 1.21 11.30
C LEU A 9 -4.04 1.99 11.91
N ALA A 10 -3.76 3.02 12.70
CA ALA A 10 -4.80 3.89 13.29
C ALA A 10 -5.54 4.66 12.19
N GLU A 11 -4.83 5.17 11.18
CA GLU A 11 -5.42 5.88 10.05
C GLU A 11 -6.36 4.96 9.23
N VAL A 12 -5.92 3.74 8.92
CA VAL A 12 -6.74 2.74 8.21
C VAL A 12 -8.02 2.39 8.97
N ARG A 13 -7.94 2.28 10.31
CA ARG A 13 -9.11 1.99 11.15
C ARG A 13 -10.11 3.14 11.14
N SER A 14 -9.64 4.38 11.27
CA SER A 14 -10.49 5.56 11.17
C SER A 14 -11.16 5.64 9.79
N PHE A 15 -10.41 5.48 8.72
CA PHE A 15 -10.93 5.48 7.35
C PHE A 15 -12.01 4.40 7.13
N ARG A 16 -11.81 3.18 7.67
CA ARG A 16 -12.80 2.10 7.58
C ARG A 16 -14.09 2.43 8.32
N ALA A 17 -13.99 3.06 9.49
CA ALA A 17 -15.14 3.46 10.29
C ALA A 17 -15.94 4.60 9.62
N GLU A 18 -15.25 5.55 8.98
CA GLU A 18 -15.85 6.68 8.27
C GLU A 18 -16.49 6.27 6.94
N HIS A 19 -15.99 5.21 6.29
CA HIS A 19 -16.43 4.77 4.97
C HIS A 19 -16.82 3.28 4.91
N PRO A 20 -17.85 2.84 5.66
CA PRO A 20 -18.22 1.43 5.77
C PRO A 20 -18.71 0.79 4.46
N ALA A 21 -19.07 1.60 3.45
CA ALA A 21 -19.49 1.11 2.13
C ALA A 21 -18.33 0.65 1.24
N ILE A 22 -17.08 1.06 1.54
CA ILE A 22 -15.91 0.73 0.75
C ILE A 22 -15.50 -0.72 1.04
N ARG A 23 -15.59 -1.57 0.01
CA ARG A 23 -15.22 -2.99 0.11
C ARG A 23 -13.80 -3.28 -0.37
N TYR A 24 -13.26 -2.41 -1.22
CA TYR A 24 -11.96 -2.57 -1.84
C TYR A 24 -11.26 -1.23 -1.95
N VAL A 25 -9.94 -1.27 -1.85
CA VAL A 25 -9.05 -0.14 -2.12
C VAL A 25 -8.03 -0.54 -3.18
N ASP A 26 -7.52 0.44 -3.93
CA ASP A 26 -6.44 0.22 -4.87
C ASP A 26 -5.13 0.67 -4.20
N LEU A 27 -4.21 -0.28 -3.97
CA LEU A 27 -2.88 0.00 -3.45
C LEU A 27 -1.96 0.33 -4.62
N ILE A 28 -1.43 1.56 -4.64
CA ILE A 28 -0.64 2.10 -5.75
C ILE A 28 0.81 2.26 -5.29
N ALA A 29 1.74 1.74 -6.08
CA ALA A 29 3.18 1.92 -5.94
C ALA A 29 3.73 2.60 -7.20
N LEU A 30 4.82 3.36 -7.04
CA LEU A 30 5.52 4.05 -8.12
C LEU A 30 6.95 3.52 -8.19
N ASP A 31 7.42 3.11 -9.37
CA ASP A 31 8.85 2.86 -9.58
C ASP A 31 9.62 4.16 -9.86
N ILE A 32 10.96 4.08 -9.89
CA ILE A 32 11.82 5.25 -10.12
C ILE A 32 11.53 5.94 -11.47
N PRO A 33 11.31 5.22 -12.58
CA PRO A 33 10.86 5.83 -13.85
C PRO A 33 9.48 6.49 -13.80
N GLY A 34 8.67 6.23 -12.78
CA GLY A 34 7.33 6.81 -12.64
C GLY A 34 6.20 5.91 -13.18
N HIS A 35 6.44 4.62 -13.38
CA HIS A 35 5.38 3.66 -13.68
C HIS A 35 4.56 3.36 -12.42
N PHE A 36 3.24 3.44 -12.59
CA PHE A 36 2.29 3.06 -11.57
C PHE A 36 2.01 1.56 -11.59
N TYR A 37 2.15 0.92 -10.44
CA TYR A 37 1.71 -0.43 -10.20
C TYR A 37 0.56 -0.40 -9.21
N GLY A 38 -0.54 -1.06 -9.56
CA GLY A 38 -1.76 -1.08 -8.74
C GLY A 38 -2.16 -2.49 -8.38
N LYS A 39 -2.65 -2.69 -7.16
CA LYS A 39 -3.36 -3.91 -6.78
C LYS A 39 -4.61 -3.57 -6.00
N ARG A 40 -5.75 -4.05 -6.50
CA ARG A 40 -7.00 -4.02 -5.74
C ARG A 40 -6.93 -4.96 -4.55
N TYR A 41 -7.25 -4.45 -3.38
CA TYR A 41 -7.13 -5.16 -2.11
C TYR A 41 -8.45 -5.08 -1.32
N PRO A 42 -8.94 -6.19 -0.74
CA PRO A 42 -10.11 -6.15 0.12
C PRO A 42 -9.87 -5.27 1.34
N MET A 43 -10.85 -4.44 1.70
CA MET A 43 -10.76 -3.50 2.82
C MET A 43 -10.45 -4.21 4.14
N ASP A 44 -11.04 -5.39 4.36
CA ASP A 44 -10.83 -6.21 5.57
C ASP A 44 -9.39 -6.74 5.71
N MET A 45 -8.61 -6.75 4.63
CA MET A 45 -7.21 -7.16 4.67
C MET A 45 -6.24 -5.99 4.84
N LEU A 46 -6.69 -4.75 4.63
CA LEU A 46 -5.83 -3.57 4.61
C LEU A 46 -5.12 -3.34 5.94
N GLU A 47 -5.79 -3.59 7.07
CA GLU A 47 -5.19 -3.48 8.41
C GLU A 47 -3.95 -4.38 8.58
N LYS A 48 -3.92 -5.57 7.95
CA LYS A 48 -2.74 -6.45 8.00
C LYS A 48 -1.54 -5.83 7.29
N VAL A 49 -1.78 -5.21 6.13
CA VAL A 49 -0.73 -4.53 5.37
C VAL A 49 -0.25 -3.30 6.12
N ALA A 50 -1.18 -2.52 6.70
CA ALA A 50 -0.86 -1.37 7.56
C ALA A 50 -0.05 -1.77 8.80
N ALA A 51 -0.28 -2.98 9.34
CA ALA A 51 0.49 -3.56 10.44
C ALA A 51 1.85 -4.18 10.02
N GLY A 52 2.26 -4.02 8.75
CA GLY A 52 3.56 -4.45 8.25
C GLY A 52 3.59 -5.83 7.56
N ALA A 53 2.44 -6.47 7.32
CA ALA A 53 2.42 -7.67 6.50
C ALA A 53 2.84 -7.37 5.05
N PRO A 54 3.63 -8.24 4.39
CA PRO A 54 4.12 -7.99 3.05
C PRO A 54 2.97 -7.96 2.03
N LEU A 55 2.96 -6.92 1.19
CA LEU A 55 2.05 -6.80 0.06
C LEU A 55 2.59 -7.61 -1.13
N LYS A 56 1.86 -8.64 -1.54
CA LYS A 56 2.21 -9.42 -2.74
C LYS A 56 1.86 -8.64 -4.00
N LEU A 57 2.86 -8.23 -4.78
CA LEU A 57 2.68 -7.66 -6.11
C LEU A 57 2.82 -8.74 -7.20
N PRO A 58 2.18 -8.57 -8.36
CA PRO A 58 2.44 -9.41 -9.52
C PRO A 58 3.92 -9.41 -9.91
N GLN A 59 4.46 -10.57 -10.31
CA GLN A 59 5.87 -10.71 -10.68
C GLN A 59 6.27 -9.85 -11.89
N ASN A 60 5.32 -9.51 -12.75
CA ASN A 60 5.54 -8.61 -13.89
C ASN A 60 5.60 -7.13 -13.50
N CYS A 61 5.36 -6.77 -12.24
CA CYS A 61 5.60 -5.42 -11.72
C CYS A 61 7.10 -5.24 -11.47
N VAL A 62 7.84 -4.98 -12.55
CA VAL A 62 9.28 -4.75 -12.50
C VAL A 62 9.56 -3.45 -11.77
N LEU A 63 9.90 -3.55 -10.48
CA LEU A 63 10.31 -2.39 -9.70
C LEU A 63 11.78 -2.10 -10.00
N LEU A 64 12.02 -1.04 -10.76
CA LEU A 64 13.38 -0.57 -11.01
C LEU A 64 13.87 0.18 -9.76
N GLY A 65 14.69 -0.49 -8.96
CA GLY A 65 15.31 0.09 -7.77
C GLY A 65 16.51 0.98 -8.10
N THR A 66 17.02 1.71 -7.11
CA THR A 66 18.16 2.66 -7.28
C THR A 66 19.46 2.01 -7.73
N GLN A 67 19.55 0.67 -7.59
CA GLN A 67 20.69 -0.14 -7.99
C GLN A 67 20.55 -0.74 -9.41
N GLY A 68 19.46 -0.45 -10.13
CA GLY A 68 19.23 -0.97 -11.49
C GLY A 68 18.97 -2.48 -11.58
N GLY A 69 18.89 -3.18 -10.44
CA GLY A 69 18.56 -4.60 -10.37
C GLY A 69 17.06 -4.87 -10.50
N LEU A 70 16.73 -6.01 -11.13
CA LEU A 70 15.38 -6.59 -11.09
C LEU A 70 15.22 -7.34 -9.77
N TYR A 71 14.28 -6.91 -8.92
CA TYR A 71 13.97 -7.60 -7.67
C TYR A 71 12.78 -8.56 -7.89
N PRO A 72 12.93 -9.87 -7.60
CA PRO A 72 11.86 -10.85 -7.75
C PRO A 72 10.75 -10.72 -6.71
#